data_AF-A0A2H0QES7-F1
#
_entry.id   AF-A0A2H0QES7-F1
#
_cell.length_a   1.000
_cell.length_b   1.000
_cell.length_c   1.000
_cell.angle_alpha   90.00
_cell.angle_beta   90.00
_cell.angle_gamma   90.00
#
_symmetry.space_group_name_H-M   'P 1'
#
loop_
_entity.id
_entity.type
_entity.pdbx_description
1 polymer ?
#
loop_
_entity_poly.entity_id
_entity_poly.type
_entity_poly.pdbx_seq_one_letter_code
_entity_poly.pdbx_strand_id
1 'polypeptide(L)'
;MDRDNFKETFINQYKEEVHGIWLESEHNGRFDHMLFNQKLEKVWKFAQMDGLTEYDFECLVEESLPDHLEFQSVAFPWKKAA
;
A
#
# COMPACT_ATOMS: atom_id res chain seq x y z
N MET A 1 -0.72 -8.57 -26.44
CA MET A 1 -1.88 -8.88 -25.59
C MET A 1 -1.29 -9.12 -24.21
N ASP A 2 -0.83 -8.07 -23.51
CA ASP A 2 0.16 -8.28 -22.43
C ASP A 2 0.17 -7.22 -21.31
N ARG A 3 -0.38 -6.02 -21.52
CA ARG A 3 -0.27 -4.94 -20.51
C ARG A 3 -1.03 -5.25 -19.22
N ASP A 4 -2.20 -5.87 -19.32
CA ASP A 4 -3.00 -6.27 -18.15
C ASP A 4 -2.29 -7.33 -17.30
N ASN A 5 -1.56 -8.26 -17.93
CA ASN A 5 -0.85 -9.34 -17.23
C ASN A 5 0.38 -8.81 -16.47
N PHE A 6 1.08 -7.83 -17.03
CA PHE A 6 2.18 -7.14 -16.33
C PHE A 6 1.67 -6.34 -15.14
N LYS A 7 0.56 -5.62 -15.32
CA LYS A 7 -0.04 -4.81 -14.24
C LYS A 7 -0.50 -5.68 -13.07
N GLU A 8 -1.14 -6.82 -13.35
CA GLU A 8 -1.55 -7.79 -12.32
C GLU A 8 -0.35 -8.36 -11.56
N THR A 9 0.76 -8.60 -12.24
CA THR A 9 2.00 -9.07 -11.59
C THR A 9 2.54 -8.03 -10.61
N PHE A 10 2.60 -6.75 -11.02
CA PHE A 10 3.04 -5.67 -10.13
C PHE A 10 2.07 -5.48 -8.95
N ILE A 11 0.76 -5.55 -9.20
CA ILE A 11 -0.26 -5.46 -8.14
C ILE A 11 -0.03 -6.57 -7.10
N ASN A 12 0.16 -7.81 -7.52
CA ASN A 12 0.42 -8.91 -6.58
C ASN A 12 1.71 -8.71 -5.79
N GLN A 13 2.79 -8.29 -6.46
CA GLN A 13 4.07 -8.01 -5.81
C GLN A 13 3.95 -6.90 -4.75
N TYR A 14 3.31 -5.78 -5.11
CA TYR A 14 3.11 -4.67 -4.18
C TYR A 14 2.15 -5.03 -3.05
N LYS A 15 1.19 -5.93 -3.27
CA LYS A 15 0.28 -6.45 -2.24
C LYS A 15 1.05 -7.23 -1.17
N GLU A 16 1.95 -8.10 -1.59
CA GLU A 16 2.85 -8.82 -0.67
C GLU A 16 3.78 -7.87 0.09
N GLU A 17 4.30 -6.84 -0.57
CA GLU A 17 5.16 -5.84 0.05
C GLU A 17 4.41 -5.00 1.10
N VAL A 18 3.19 -4.54 0.79
CA VAL A 18 2.33 -3.80 1.74
C VAL A 18 1.95 -4.66 2.93
N HIS A 19 1.59 -5.93 2.70
CA HIS A 19 1.30 -6.87 3.79
C HIS A 19 2.55 -7.13 4.66
N GLY A 20 3.73 -7.22 4.06
CA GLY A 20 5.00 -7.31 4.80
C GLY A 20 5.25 -6.08 5.68
N ILE A 21 5.00 -4.88 5.16
CA ILE A 21 5.11 -3.63 5.93
C ILE A 21 4.09 -3.58 7.06
N TRP A 22 2.87 -4.10 6.84
CA TRP A 22 1.86 -4.21 7.88
C TRP A 22 2.34 -5.11 9.02
N LEU A 23 2.81 -6.32 8.73
CA LEU A 23 3.38 -7.23 9.72
C LEU A 23 4.56 -6.62 10.50
N GLU A 24 5.41 -5.86 9.82
CA GLU A 24 6.51 -5.15 10.47
C GLU A 24 6.06 -3.97 11.33
N SER A 25 4.88 -3.41 11.05
CA SER A 25 4.32 -2.26 11.77
C SER A 25 3.37 -2.70 12.88
N GLU A 26 2.92 -3.95 12.89
CA GLU A 26 2.17 -4.55 13.99
C GLU A 26 3.14 -5.07 15.07
N HIS A 27 3.05 -4.48 16.27
CA HIS A 27 3.85 -4.88 17.42
C HIS A 27 2.96 -5.08 18.64
N ASN A 28 2.86 -6.33 19.11
CA ASN A 28 2.06 -6.71 20.29
C ASN A 28 0.59 -6.25 20.19
N GLY A 29 -0.03 -6.41 19.02
CA GLY A 29 -1.42 -5.99 18.78
C GLY A 29 -1.64 -4.48 18.72
N ARG A 30 -0.56 -3.69 18.58
CA ARG A 30 -0.64 -2.26 18.26
C ARG A 30 0.00 -2.01 16.91
N PHE A 31 -0.75 -1.35 16.05
CA PHE A 31 -0.30 -0.98 14.72
C PHE A 31 0.35 0.42 14.74
N ASP A 32 1.62 0.49 14.34
CA ASP A 32 2.37 1.74 14.19
C ASP A 32 2.10 2.37 12.83
N HIS A 33 1.08 3.21 12.78
CA HIS A 33 0.70 3.95 11.58
C HIS A 33 1.82 4.86 11.04
N MET A 34 2.72 5.37 11.90
CA MET A 34 3.82 6.23 11.44
C MET A 34 4.85 5.41 10.68
N LEU A 35 5.25 4.26 11.23
CA LEU A 35 6.17 3.33 10.57
C LEU A 35 5.58 2.80 9.26
N PHE A 36 4.30 2.41 9.29
CA PHE A 36 3.59 1.93 8.10
C PHE A 36 3.58 3.00 7.01
N ASN A 37 3.13 4.22 7.32
CA ASN A 37 3.05 5.31 6.34
C ASN A 37 4.42 5.71 5.78
N GLN A 38 5.47 5.72 6.62
CA GLN A 38 6.83 6.02 6.16
C GLN A 38 7.35 4.98 5.16
N LYS A 39 7.06 3.70 5.39
CA LYS A 39 7.46 2.61 4.49
C LYS A 39 6.57 2.60 3.24
N LEU A 40 5.26 2.80 3.39
CA LEU A 40 4.29 2.85 2.30
C LEU A 40 4.61 3.96 1.29
N GLU A 41 5.10 5.11 1.74
CA GLU A 41 5.54 6.19 0.82
C GLU A 41 6.62 5.71 -0.16
N LYS A 42 7.52 4.83 0.28
CA LYS A 42 8.57 4.26 -0.59
C LYS A 42 7.97 3.30 -1.61
N VAL A 43 7.08 2.42 -1.17
CA VAL A 43 6.35 1.47 -2.04
C VAL A 43 5.60 2.24 -3.12
N TRP A 44 4.90 3.32 -2.75
CA TRP A 44 4.18 4.15 -3.71
C TRP A 44 5.09 4.74 -4.79
N LYS A 45 6.27 5.25 -4.42
CA LYS A 45 7.21 5.81 -5.40
C LYS A 45 7.62 4.78 -6.45
N PHE A 46 7.85 3.54 -6.05
CA PHE A 46 8.18 2.45 -6.98
C PHE A 46 6.97 2.03 -7.81
N ALA A 47 5.80 1.84 -7.18
CA ALA A 47 4.56 1.50 -7.85
C ALA A 47 4.17 2.53 -8.93
N GLN A 48 4.36 3.81 -8.64
CA GLN A 48 4.13 4.89 -9.59
C GLN A 48 5.09 4.82 -10.80
N MET A 49 6.36 4.47 -10.57
CA MET A 49 7.34 4.28 -11.65
C MET A 49 6.99 3.07 -12.55
N ASP A 50 6.41 2.02 -11.97
CA ASP A 50 5.92 0.84 -12.69
C ASP A 50 4.56 1.05 -13.36
N GLY A 51 3.96 2.23 -13.18
CA GLY A 51 2.74 2.65 -13.87
C GLY A 51 1.43 2.32 -13.14
N LEU A 52 1.48 2.02 -11.84
CA LEU A 52 0.26 1.94 -11.02
C LEU A 52 -0.32 3.34 -10.82
N THR A 53 -1.63 3.44 -10.92
CA THR A 53 -2.36 4.69 -10.60
C THR A 53 -2.59 4.81 -9.10
N GLU A 54 -2.93 6.02 -8.66
CA GLU A 54 -3.32 6.29 -7.27
C GLU A 54 -4.46 5.36 -6.83
N TYR A 55 -5.47 5.16 -7.70
CA TYR A 55 -6.61 4.28 -7.43
C TYR A 55 -6.19 2.81 -7.30
N ASP A 56 -5.34 2.31 -8.21
CA ASP A 56 -4.85 0.92 -8.14
C ASP A 56 -4.11 0.67 -6.82
N PHE A 57 -3.31 1.65 -6.39
CA PHE A 57 -2.54 1.55 -5.16
C PHE A 57 -3.42 1.65 -3.92
N GLU A 58 -4.44 2.52 -3.90
CA GLU A 58 -5.41 2.58 -2.79
C GLU A 58 -6.15 1.26 -2.62
N CYS A 59 -6.68 0.69 -3.71
CA CYS A 59 -7.37 -0.60 -3.67
C CYS A 59 -6.44 -1.71 -3.19
N LEU A 60 -5.21 -1.74 -3.70
CA LEU A 60 -4.20 -2.70 -3.26
C LEU A 60 -3.91 -2.59 -1.76
N VAL A 61 -3.76 -1.38 -1.23
CA VAL A 61 -3.48 -1.16 0.19
C VAL A 61 -4.68 -1.55 1.03
N GLU A 62 -5.90 -1.22 0.61
CA GLU A 62 -7.13 -1.63 1.28
C GLU A 62 -7.24 -3.16 1.36
N GLU A 63 -6.95 -3.86 0.26
CA GLU A 63 -6.98 -5.32 0.22
C GLU A 63 -5.84 -6.02 0.97
N SER A 64 -4.76 -5.28 1.28
CA SER A 64 -3.59 -5.82 1.99
C SER A 64 -3.71 -5.71 3.51
N LEU A 65 -4.63 -4.89 4.00
CA LEU A 65 -4.84 -4.66 5.41
C LEU A 65 -5.99 -5.54 5.93
N PRO A 66 -5.85 -6.17 7.10
CA PRO A 66 -6.89 -7.05 7.65
C PRO A 66 -8.12 -6.28 8.15
N ASP A 67 -7.97 -5.01 8.55
CA ASP A 67 -9.05 -4.20 9.13
C ASP A 67 -9.21 -2.83 8.44
N HIS A 68 -10.46 -2.47 8.12
CA HIS A 68 -10.78 -1.16 7.52
C HIS A 68 -10.44 0.04 8.42
N LEU A 69 -10.31 -0.16 9.73
CA LEU A 69 -9.89 0.89 10.67
C LEU A 69 -8.42 1.28 10.48
N GLU A 70 -7.57 0.32 10.12
CA GLU A 70 -6.16 0.57 9.84
C GLU A 70 -6.01 1.37 8.54
N PHE A 71 -6.83 1.04 7.53
CA PHE A 71 -6.88 1.74 6.25
C PHE A 71 -7.21 3.23 6.40
N GLN A 72 -8.12 3.61 7.30
CA GLN A 72 -8.46 5.03 7.53
C GLN A 72 -7.30 5.86 8.09
N SER A 73 -6.33 5.22 8.71
CA SER A 73 -5.16 5.87 9.30
C SER A 73 -3.96 5.90 8.34
N VAL A 74 -4.13 5.37 7.12
CA VAL A 74 -3.13 5.42 6.07
C VAL A 74 -3.07 6.83 5.47
N ALA A 75 -1.87 7.40 5.44
CA ALA A 75 -1.62 8.70 4.87
C ALA A 75 -1.10 8.57 3.44
N PHE A 76 -2.00 8.73 2.46
CA PHE A 76 -1.62 8.72 1.05
C PHE A 76 -1.02 10.07 0.62
N PRO A 77 0.16 10.11 -0.02
CA PRO A 77 0.86 11.36 -0.33
C PRO A 77 0.11 12.29 -1.32
N TRP A 78 -0.81 11.76 -2.13
CA TRP A 78 -1.68 12.56 -3.02
C TRP A 78 -2.95 13.05 -2.33
N LYS A 79 -3.41 12.38 -1.27
CA LYS A 79 -4.48 12.86 -0.40
C LYS A 79 -3.89 13.88 0.56
N LYS A 80 -3.71 15.13 0.10
CA LYS A 80 -3.47 16.24 1.02
C LYS A 80 -4.59 16.27 2.05
N ALA A 81 -4.22 16.33 3.33
CA ALA A 81 -5.15 16.70 4.39
C ALA A 81 -5.83 18.01 3.97
N ALA A 82 -7.16 17.94 3.79
CA ALA A 82 -8.00 19.11 3.61
C ALA A 82 -8.07 19.93 4.91
#